data_AF-A0A0Q8HPK5-F1
#
_entry.id   AF-A0A0Q8HPK5-F1
#
_cell.length_a   1.000
_cell.length_b   1.000
_cell.length_c   1.000
_cell.angle_alpha   90.00
_cell.angle_beta   90.00
_cell.angle_gamma   90.00
#
_symmetry.space_group_name_H-M   'P 1'
#
loop_
_entity.id
_entity.type
_entity.pdbx_description
1 polymer ?
#
loop_
_entity_poly.entity_id
_entity_poly.type
_entity_poly.pdbx_seq_one_letter_code
_entity_poly.pdbx_strand_id
1 'polypeptide(L)'
;MTFPFDGAKDISGSLMSWFAAGSASHPIMKYYIINCDWSLRHRLVDNIIFSNQFRSRALGIPDVVQASPTSIGVQGMPSARHMILQIDDAHWTETVALPPILDEEPHRLLVCSDADAECELDLRGSDVPLPGVRLSKGEVVALVCLDGSRQWALQVRECSPNEHGHVIAAPCDGEKFIRYTLSVGNYAPLVYLPAEAPANSVVLIVCDALYTTRIGHSQGTDELEHVISAGQVLAFTYSTASRQWHKQEVLPGSHN
;
A
#
# COMPACT_ATOMS: atom_id res chain seq x y z
N MET A 1 -39.23 -6.77 31.62
CA MET A 1 -37.80 -6.57 31.30
C MET A 1 -37.68 -6.27 29.83
N THR A 2 -37.46 -5.01 29.48
CA THR A 2 -37.22 -4.55 28.11
C THR A 2 -35.70 -4.48 27.91
N PHE A 3 -35.17 -5.19 26.92
CA PHE A 3 -33.74 -5.14 26.59
C PHE A 3 -33.36 -3.75 26.07
N PRO A 4 -32.19 -3.18 26.44
CA PRO A 4 -31.80 -1.81 26.11
C PRO A 4 -31.03 -1.75 24.79
N PHE A 5 -31.58 -2.35 23.74
CA PHE A 5 -31.01 -2.24 22.41
C PHE A 5 -32.06 -1.59 21.51
N ASP A 6 -31.88 -0.30 21.23
CA ASP A 6 -32.51 0.35 20.08
C ASP A 6 -32.25 -0.55 18.86
N GLY A 7 -33.34 -0.99 18.20
CA GLY A 7 -33.25 -1.93 17.08
C GLY A 7 -32.24 -1.45 16.05
N ALA A 8 -31.48 -2.40 15.47
CA ALA A 8 -30.47 -2.11 14.46
C ALA A 8 -31.06 -1.16 13.40
N LYS A 9 -30.55 0.08 13.37
CA LYS A 9 -31.05 1.11 12.47
C LYS A 9 -30.65 0.76 11.05
N ASP A 10 -31.63 0.54 10.17
CA ASP A 10 -31.36 0.38 8.75
C ASP A 10 -30.84 1.71 8.18
N ILE A 11 -29.51 1.78 8.00
CA ILE A 11 -28.82 2.93 7.41
C ILE A 11 -28.59 2.75 5.91
N SER A 12 -29.10 1.68 5.29
CA SER A 12 -28.81 1.35 3.89
C SER A 12 -29.19 2.48 2.93
N GLY A 13 -30.27 3.21 3.19
CA GLY A 13 -30.65 4.39 2.38
C GLY A 13 -29.67 5.55 2.48
N SER A 14 -29.13 5.81 3.69
CA SER A 14 -28.10 6.84 3.89
C SER A 14 -26.79 6.44 3.23
N LEU A 15 -26.42 5.16 3.33
CA LEU A 15 -25.25 4.60 2.67
C LEU A 15 -25.38 4.71 1.15
N MET A 16 -26.51 4.26 0.58
CA MET A 16 -26.76 4.35 -0.87
C MET A 16 -26.78 5.79 -1.38
N SER A 17 -27.29 6.75 -0.60
CA SER A 17 -27.24 8.17 -0.95
C SER A 17 -25.83 8.74 -0.89
N TRP A 18 -25.02 8.32 0.08
CA TRP A 18 -23.64 8.77 0.20
C TRP A 18 -22.80 8.28 -0.97
N PHE A 19 -23.02 7.01 -1.37
CA PHE A 19 -22.37 6.37 -2.51
C PHE A 19 -23.05 6.65 -3.86
N ALA A 20 -24.09 7.49 -3.92
CA ALA A 20 -24.75 7.79 -5.20
C ALA A 20 -23.88 8.72 -6.04
N ALA A 21 -23.48 8.24 -7.22
CA ALA A 21 -22.78 9.06 -8.21
C ALA A 21 -23.82 9.79 -9.09
N GLY A 22 -23.63 11.09 -9.34
CA GLY A 22 -24.57 11.82 -10.21
C GLY A 22 -24.34 13.33 -10.36
N SER A 23 -23.75 13.98 -9.36
CA SER A 23 -23.31 15.37 -9.47
C SER A 23 -22.03 15.60 -8.66
N ALA A 24 -21.23 16.61 -9.04
CA ALA A 24 -19.97 16.94 -8.37
C ALA A 24 -20.14 17.28 -6.87
N SER A 25 -21.36 17.60 -6.44
CA SER A 25 -21.68 17.90 -5.04
C SER A 25 -21.88 16.67 -4.15
N HIS A 26 -22.01 15.47 -4.75
CA HIS A 26 -22.30 14.26 -3.99
C HIS A 26 -21.12 13.80 -3.13
N PRO A 27 -21.37 13.20 -1.94
CA PRO A 27 -20.30 12.89 -0.98
C PRO A 27 -19.21 11.98 -1.52
N ILE A 28 -19.58 10.90 -2.23
CA ILE A 28 -18.62 9.99 -2.88
C ILE A 28 -17.69 10.71 -3.85
N MET A 29 -18.15 11.82 -4.46
CA MET A 29 -17.37 12.62 -5.42
C MET A 29 -16.21 13.39 -4.78
N LYS A 30 -15.98 13.30 -3.47
CA LYS A 30 -14.86 13.93 -2.76
C LYS A 30 -13.68 12.99 -2.49
N TYR A 31 -13.86 11.67 -2.62
CA TYR A 31 -12.88 10.65 -2.20
C TYR A 31 -12.49 9.76 -3.37
N TYR A 32 -11.20 9.54 -3.63
CA TYR A 32 -10.76 8.57 -4.64
C TYR A 32 -10.71 7.21 -3.96
N ILE A 33 -11.76 6.42 -4.16
CA ILE A 33 -11.94 5.16 -3.43
C ILE A 33 -11.34 4.04 -4.29
N ILE A 34 -10.28 3.43 -3.77
CA ILE A 34 -9.70 2.18 -4.29
C ILE A 34 -10.24 1.09 -3.36
N ASN A 35 -11.45 0.62 -3.63
CA ASN A 35 -12.00 -0.56 -2.95
C ASN A 35 -12.59 -1.47 -4.03
N CYS A 36 -11.92 -2.61 -4.25
CA CYS A 36 -12.31 -3.64 -5.20
C CYS A 36 -12.87 -4.88 -4.48
N ASP A 37 -13.33 -4.78 -3.24
CA ASP A 37 -14.03 -5.89 -2.61
C ASP A 37 -15.40 -6.06 -3.29
N TRP A 38 -15.50 -7.10 -4.12
CA TRP A 38 -16.71 -7.47 -4.87
C TRP A 38 -17.83 -8.03 -3.98
N SER A 39 -17.60 -8.16 -2.65
CA SER A 39 -18.62 -8.62 -1.70
C SER A 39 -19.67 -7.55 -1.35
N LEU A 40 -19.40 -6.26 -1.63
CA LEU A 40 -20.37 -5.18 -1.46
C LEU A 40 -21.33 -5.10 -2.65
N ARG A 41 -22.64 -5.06 -2.35
CA ARG A 41 -23.78 -4.98 -3.29
C ARG A 41 -23.40 -4.25 -4.60
N HIS A 42 -23.45 -4.97 -5.72
CA HIS A 42 -23.11 -4.56 -7.11
C HIS A 42 -23.25 -3.07 -7.45
N ARG A 43 -24.34 -2.41 -7.05
CA ARG A 43 -24.58 -0.98 -7.29
C ARG A 43 -23.58 -0.02 -6.63
N LEU A 44 -23.00 -0.37 -5.49
CA LEU A 44 -22.07 0.50 -4.77
C LEU A 44 -20.70 0.52 -5.47
N VAL A 45 -20.27 -0.64 -5.96
CA VAL A 45 -19.08 -0.80 -6.80
C VAL A 45 -19.25 -0.05 -8.14
N ASP A 46 -20.39 -0.24 -8.82
CA ASP A 46 -20.72 0.48 -10.06
C ASP A 46 -20.66 2.01 -9.86
N ASN A 47 -21.21 2.50 -8.74
CA ASN A 47 -21.19 3.93 -8.44
C ASN A 47 -19.80 4.46 -8.07
N ILE A 48 -18.93 3.66 -7.45
CA ILE A 48 -17.53 4.04 -7.20
C ILE A 48 -16.80 4.16 -8.55
N ILE A 49 -16.94 3.17 -9.43
CA ILE A 49 -16.34 3.18 -10.78
C ILE A 49 -16.84 4.39 -11.57
N PHE A 50 -18.16 4.61 -11.61
CA PHE A 50 -18.75 5.74 -12.31
C PHE A 50 -18.34 7.09 -11.68
N SER A 51 -18.23 7.17 -10.35
CA SER A 51 -17.74 8.37 -9.66
C SER A 51 -16.29 8.69 -10.01
N ASN A 52 -15.43 7.68 -10.05
CA ASN A 52 -14.03 7.84 -10.44
C ASN A 52 -13.92 8.29 -11.91
N GLN A 53 -14.70 7.69 -12.82
CA GLN A 53 -14.77 8.10 -14.23
C GLN A 53 -15.33 9.52 -14.40
N PHE A 54 -16.44 9.84 -13.72
CA PHE A 54 -17.05 11.18 -13.78
C PHE A 54 -16.11 12.23 -13.19
N ARG A 55 -15.44 11.95 -12.07
CA ARG A 55 -14.47 12.87 -11.47
C ARG A 55 -13.26 13.05 -12.37
N SER A 56 -12.75 11.99 -12.97
CA SER A 56 -11.68 12.06 -13.98
C SER A 56 -12.08 13.01 -15.12
N ARG A 57 -13.32 12.92 -15.62
CA ARG A 57 -13.84 13.87 -16.64
C ARG A 57 -14.04 15.29 -16.11
N ALA A 58 -14.59 15.46 -14.91
CA ALA A 58 -14.95 16.75 -14.33
C ALA A 58 -13.74 17.56 -13.82
N LEU A 59 -12.69 16.89 -13.35
CA LEU A 59 -11.41 17.50 -12.96
C LEU A 59 -10.48 17.71 -14.16
N GLY A 60 -10.87 17.32 -15.38
CA GLY A 60 -9.98 17.36 -16.53
C GLY A 60 -8.74 16.47 -16.35
N ILE A 61 -8.93 15.27 -15.80
CA ILE A 61 -7.93 14.20 -15.67
C ILE A 61 -8.19 13.15 -16.77
N PRO A 62 -7.90 13.44 -18.05
CA PRO A 62 -7.96 12.44 -19.11
C PRO A 62 -6.82 11.40 -19.03
N ASP A 63 -5.88 11.58 -18.09
CA ASP A 63 -4.56 10.91 -18.10
C ASP A 63 -4.48 9.64 -17.24
N VAL A 64 -5.59 8.94 -16.95
CA VAL A 64 -5.49 7.60 -16.36
C VAL A 64 -5.06 6.64 -17.47
N VAL A 65 -3.78 6.29 -17.47
CA VAL A 65 -3.20 5.38 -18.45
C VAL A 65 -3.12 3.99 -17.86
N GLN A 66 -3.69 3.01 -18.56
CA GLN A 66 -3.39 1.62 -18.29
C GLN A 66 -2.11 1.25 -19.03
N ALA A 67 -1.16 0.71 -18.29
CA ALA A 67 0.12 0.24 -18.78
C ALA A 67 0.27 -1.24 -18.44
N SER A 68 1.07 -1.94 -19.23
CA SER A 68 1.58 -3.28 -18.92
C SER A 68 3.10 -3.21 -18.76
N PRO A 69 3.74 -4.22 -18.13
CA PRO A 69 5.20 -4.25 -17.98
C PRO A 69 5.96 -4.00 -19.28
N THR A 70 5.47 -4.53 -20.40
CA THR A 70 6.10 -4.39 -21.72
C THR A 70 5.96 -3.00 -22.34
N SER A 71 5.10 -2.14 -21.79
CA SER A 71 4.90 -0.76 -22.25
C SER A 71 5.74 0.28 -21.50
N ILE A 72 6.38 -0.12 -20.39
CA ILE A 72 7.17 0.78 -19.54
C ILE A 72 8.51 1.12 -20.21
N GLY A 73 8.85 2.41 -20.26
CA GLY A 73 10.13 2.89 -20.79
C GLY A 73 10.27 2.85 -22.32
N VAL A 74 9.20 2.52 -23.04
CA VAL A 74 9.17 2.54 -24.50
C VAL A 74 9.13 3.99 -25.01
N GLN A 75 9.83 4.26 -26.11
CA GLN A 75 9.85 5.58 -26.74
C GLN A 75 8.42 6.03 -27.10
N GLY A 76 7.98 7.16 -26.54
CA GLY A 76 6.62 7.68 -26.71
C GLY A 76 5.64 7.33 -25.57
N MET A 77 6.11 6.73 -24.48
CA MET A 77 5.31 6.56 -23.26
C MET A 77 4.74 7.92 -22.81
N PRO A 78 3.42 8.06 -22.63
CA PRO A 78 2.83 9.32 -22.20
C PRO A 78 3.27 9.64 -20.76
N SER A 79 3.48 10.93 -20.45
CA SER A 79 3.59 11.38 -19.07
C SER A 79 2.21 11.23 -18.40
N ALA A 80 1.97 10.05 -17.83
CA ALA A 80 0.71 9.76 -17.17
C ALA A 80 0.75 10.29 -15.74
N ARG A 81 -0.08 11.29 -15.45
CA ARG A 81 -0.28 11.78 -14.08
C ARG A 81 -0.92 10.71 -13.19
N HIS A 82 -1.65 9.78 -13.79
CA HIS A 82 -2.27 8.65 -13.09
C HIS A 82 -2.06 7.39 -13.91
N MET A 83 -1.35 6.40 -13.38
CA MET A 83 -1.05 5.17 -14.10
C MET A 83 -1.55 3.96 -13.30
N ILE A 84 -2.16 3.01 -14.01
CA ILE A 84 -2.42 1.66 -13.50
C ILE A 84 -1.53 0.72 -14.31
N LEU A 85 -0.53 0.14 -13.66
CA LEU A 85 0.34 -0.88 -14.22
C LEU A 85 -0.27 -2.25 -13.90
N GLN A 86 -0.90 -2.86 -14.91
CA GLN A 86 -1.53 -4.17 -14.80
C GLN A 86 -0.56 -5.25 -15.27
N ILE A 87 -0.30 -6.22 -14.40
CA ILE A 87 0.51 -7.40 -14.69
C ILE A 87 -0.47 -8.58 -14.81
N ASP A 88 -0.64 -9.11 -16.02
CA ASP A 88 -1.50 -10.25 -16.32
C ASP A 88 -0.71 -11.32 -17.08
N ASP A 89 -1.28 -12.52 -17.24
CA ASP A 89 -0.58 -13.64 -17.89
C ASP A 89 -0.19 -13.33 -19.36
N ALA A 90 -0.92 -12.44 -20.04
CA ALA A 90 -0.65 -12.08 -21.43
C ALA A 90 0.52 -11.08 -21.55
N HIS A 91 0.78 -10.29 -20.52
CA HIS A 91 1.82 -9.26 -20.48
C HIS A 91 2.79 -9.43 -19.30
N TRP A 92 2.95 -10.66 -18.81
CA TRP A 92 3.82 -10.98 -17.70
C TRP A 92 5.30 -10.85 -18.07
N THR A 93 6.09 -10.34 -17.13
CA THR A 93 7.56 -10.36 -17.18
C THR A 93 8.10 -10.76 -15.81
N GLU A 94 9.26 -11.41 -15.78
CA GLU A 94 9.89 -11.86 -14.53
C GLU A 94 10.23 -10.68 -13.61
N THR A 95 10.68 -9.57 -14.19
CA THR A 95 10.93 -8.31 -13.48
C THR A 95 10.12 -7.19 -14.10
N VAL A 96 9.53 -6.34 -13.27
CA VAL A 96 8.71 -5.19 -13.65
C VAL A 96 9.35 -3.94 -13.07
N ALA A 97 9.72 -2.97 -13.92
CA ALA A 97 10.30 -1.70 -13.48
C ALA A 97 9.23 -0.65 -13.18
N LEU A 98 9.51 0.25 -12.24
CA LEU A 98 8.70 1.46 -12.06
C LEU A 98 8.83 2.38 -13.30
N PRO A 99 7.71 2.98 -13.76
CA PRO A 99 7.76 3.98 -14.82
C PRO A 99 8.58 5.21 -14.39
N PRO A 100 9.36 5.82 -15.29
CA PRO A 100 10.01 7.09 -15.00
C PRO A 100 9.00 8.21 -14.81
N ILE A 101 9.32 9.14 -13.91
CA ILE A 101 8.60 10.41 -13.74
C ILE A 101 9.20 11.43 -14.73
N LEU A 102 8.39 11.91 -15.67
CA LEU A 102 8.87 12.66 -16.84
C LEU A 102 8.79 14.18 -16.67
N ASP A 103 8.00 14.67 -15.72
CA ASP A 103 7.85 16.09 -15.42
C ASP A 103 7.74 16.33 -13.90
N GLU A 104 7.41 17.57 -13.50
CA GLU A 104 7.33 17.98 -12.09
C GLU A 104 5.88 17.97 -11.56
N GLU A 105 4.91 17.58 -12.38
CA GLU A 105 3.52 17.52 -11.96
C GLU A 105 3.29 16.35 -10.99
N PRO A 106 2.19 16.36 -10.21
CA PRO A 106 1.87 15.25 -9.33
C PRO A 106 1.53 13.96 -10.10
N HIS A 107 2.25 12.88 -9.80
CA HIS A 107 2.04 11.54 -10.36
C HIS A 107 1.50 10.56 -9.33
N ARG A 108 0.69 9.60 -9.79
CA ARG A 108 0.15 8.49 -9.00
C ARG A 108 0.27 7.21 -9.81
N LEU A 109 0.71 6.15 -9.16
CA LEU A 109 0.90 4.82 -9.74
C LEU A 109 0.23 3.78 -8.86
N LEU A 110 -0.56 2.92 -9.48
CA LEU A 110 -1.05 1.69 -8.89
C LEU A 110 -0.49 0.52 -9.69
N VAL A 111 0.26 -0.37 -9.03
CA VAL A 111 0.74 -1.62 -9.62
C VAL A 111 -0.17 -2.73 -9.13
N CYS A 112 -0.76 -3.48 -10.05
CA CYS A 112 -1.68 -4.57 -9.77
C CYS A 112 -1.19 -5.85 -10.43
N SER A 113 -0.99 -6.90 -9.65
CA SER A 113 -0.67 -8.23 -10.18
C SER A 113 -1.91 -9.11 -10.21
N ASP A 114 -2.32 -9.56 -11.40
CA ASP A 114 -3.35 -10.59 -11.62
C ASP A 114 -2.79 -11.83 -12.32
N ALA A 115 -1.48 -11.84 -12.61
CA ALA A 115 -0.80 -12.98 -13.19
C ALA A 115 -0.73 -14.16 -12.21
N ASP A 116 -0.83 -15.39 -12.73
CA ASP A 116 -0.73 -16.60 -11.93
C ASP A 116 0.70 -16.85 -11.43
N ALA A 117 1.71 -16.38 -12.18
CA ALA A 117 3.11 -16.47 -11.81
C ALA A 117 3.59 -15.23 -11.03
N GLU A 118 4.39 -15.43 -9.98
CA GLU A 118 5.04 -14.33 -9.26
C GLU A 118 6.00 -13.56 -10.20
N CYS A 119 6.13 -12.25 -9.96
CA CYS A 119 7.13 -11.41 -10.62
C CYS A 119 7.86 -10.55 -9.58
N GLU A 120 9.01 -9.99 -9.92
CA GLU A 120 9.74 -9.04 -9.09
C GLU A 120 9.42 -7.60 -9.53
N LEU A 121 8.83 -6.80 -8.64
CA LEU A 121 8.73 -5.36 -8.82
C LEU A 121 10.06 -4.73 -8.38
N ASP A 122 10.79 -4.17 -9.34
CA ASP A 122 11.99 -3.37 -9.09
C ASP A 122 11.58 -2.02 -8.52
N LEU A 123 12.05 -1.73 -7.32
CA LEU A 123 11.69 -0.53 -6.54
C LEU A 123 12.73 0.58 -6.66
N ARG A 124 13.76 0.41 -7.50
CA ARG A 124 14.69 1.50 -7.80
C ARG A 124 13.94 2.70 -8.38
N GLY A 125 14.25 3.88 -7.84
CA GLY A 125 13.49 5.10 -8.13
C GLY A 125 12.30 5.34 -7.20
N SER A 126 12.12 4.53 -6.16
CA SER A 126 11.20 4.80 -5.05
C SER A 126 11.92 5.19 -3.76
N ASP A 127 11.17 5.60 -2.74
CA ASP A 127 11.61 5.82 -1.36
C ASP A 127 11.72 4.52 -0.55
N VAL A 128 11.31 3.38 -1.12
CA VAL A 128 11.35 2.08 -0.44
C VAL A 128 12.81 1.65 -0.31
N PRO A 129 13.28 1.28 0.88
CA PRO A 129 14.68 0.95 1.13
C PRO A 129 15.07 -0.45 0.62
N LEU A 130 14.42 -0.98 -0.41
CA LEU A 130 14.63 -2.32 -0.97
C LEU A 130 14.87 -2.21 -2.47
N PRO A 131 15.73 -3.07 -3.06
CA PRO A 131 15.93 -3.10 -4.51
C PRO A 131 14.68 -3.58 -5.26
N GLY A 132 13.90 -4.48 -4.66
CA GLY A 132 12.68 -4.99 -5.25
C GLY A 132 11.89 -5.87 -4.28
N VAL A 133 10.69 -6.24 -4.68
CA VAL A 133 9.79 -7.16 -3.95
C VAL A 133 9.10 -8.11 -4.92
N ARG A 134 8.83 -9.34 -4.46
CA ARG A 134 8.03 -10.29 -5.26
C ARG A 134 6.56 -9.96 -5.15
N LEU A 135 5.86 -9.83 -6.28
CA LEU A 135 4.41 -9.69 -6.33
C LEU A 135 3.75 -11.01 -6.73
N SER A 136 2.78 -11.44 -5.94
CA SER A 136 1.91 -12.58 -6.21
C SER A 136 0.54 -12.10 -6.73
N LYS A 137 -0.27 -13.02 -7.26
CA LYS A 137 -1.62 -12.72 -7.73
C LYS A 137 -2.47 -12.03 -6.66
N GLY A 138 -3.19 -10.97 -7.06
CA GLY A 138 -4.05 -10.17 -6.20
C GLY A 138 -3.33 -9.11 -5.37
N GLU A 139 -1.99 -9.07 -5.38
CA GLU A 139 -1.24 -8.05 -4.65
C GLU A 139 -1.21 -6.71 -5.39
N VAL A 140 -1.24 -5.64 -4.59
CA VAL A 140 -1.29 -4.25 -5.06
C VAL A 140 -0.24 -3.41 -4.34
N VAL A 141 0.42 -2.53 -5.10
CA VAL A 141 1.36 -1.53 -4.58
C VAL A 141 0.95 -0.15 -5.10
N ALA A 142 0.78 0.80 -4.19
CA ALA A 142 0.44 2.18 -4.52
C ALA A 142 1.64 3.10 -4.28
N LEU A 143 1.98 3.93 -5.27
CA LEU A 143 3.05 4.92 -5.17
C LEU A 143 2.59 6.28 -5.68
N VAL A 144 3.19 7.36 -5.19
CA VAL A 144 2.91 8.73 -5.61
C VAL A 144 4.19 9.55 -5.72
N CYS A 145 4.21 10.57 -6.56
CA CYS A 145 5.21 11.63 -6.50
C CYS A 145 4.44 12.94 -6.52
N LEU A 146 4.38 13.65 -5.40
CA LEU A 146 3.52 14.84 -5.24
C LEU A 146 4.32 16.13 -5.08
N ASP A 147 5.63 16.01 -4.88
CA ASP A 147 6.54 17.09 -4.47
C ASP A 147 7.53 17.48 -5.57
N GLY A 148 7.43 16.88 -6.75
CA GLY A 148 8.35 17.12 -7.87
C GLY A 148 9.74 16.49 -7.69
N SER A 149 9.95 15.65 -6.66
CA SER A 149 11.23 14.97 -6.39
C SER A 149 11.68 14.02 -7.51
N ARG A 150 10.76 13.63 -8.41
CA ARG A 150 10.95 12.56 -9.40
C ARG A 150 11.33 11.23 -8.77
N GLN A 151 10.92 11.02 -7.52
CA GLN A 151 11.04 9.77 -6.79
C GLN A 151 9.63 9.30 -6.38
N TRP A 152 9.39 8.00 -6.53
CA TRP A 152 8.12 7.40 -6.11
C TRP A 152 8.08 7.20 -4.59
N ALA A 153 7.14 7.82 -3.91
CA ALA A 153 6.85 7.60 -2.51
C ALA A 153 5.80 6.50 -2.32
N LEU A 154 6.14 5.44 -1.59
CA LEU A 154 5.23 4.35 -1.27
C LEU A 154 4.06 4.83 -0.41
N GLN A 155 2.84 4.52 -0.85
CA GLN A 155 1.62 4.70 -0.07
C GLN A 155 1.26 3.38 0.60
N VAL A 156 1.24 3.40 1.93
CA VAL A 156 1.03 2.21 2.73
C VAL A 156 0.28 2.57 4.00
N ARG A 157 -0.39 1.59 4.61
CA ARG A 157 -0.94 1.75 5.95
C ARG A 157 0.18 2.02 6.94
N GLU A 158 0.08 3.17 7.62
CA GLU A 158 0.91 3.52 8.77
C GLU A 158 0.32 2.92 10.05
N CYS A 159 1.20 2.34 10.86
CA CYS A 159 0.92 1.85 12.19
C CYS A 159 1.91 2.45 13.19
N SER A 160 1.47 2.54 14.44
CA SER A 160 2.29 3.10 15.51
C SER A 160 1.95 2.47 16.86
N PRO A 161 2.84 2.56 17.87
CA PRO A 161 2.57 2.01 19.20
C PRO A 161 1.25 2.45 19.83
N ASN A 162 0.88 3.73 19.70
CA ASN A 162 -0.33 4.28 20.33
C ASN A 162 -1.63 3.77 19.69
N GLU A 163 -1.58 3.34 18.43
CA GLU A 163 -2.76 2.90 17.68
C GLU A 163 -2.89 1.37 17.67
N HIS A 164 -1.77 0.66 17.56
CA HIS A 164 -1.73 -0.79 17.32
C HIS A 164 -1.02 -1.56 18.44
N GLY A 165 -0.54 -0.88 19.47
CA GLY A 165 0.20 -1.49 20.57
C GLY A 165 1.59 -1.94 20.15
N HIS A 166 2.13 -2.92 20.87
CA HIS A 166 3.51 -3.39 20.68
C HIS A 166 3.64 -4.56 19.72
N VAL A 167 2.55 -4.98 19.07
CA VAL A 167 2.56 -6.03 18.05
C VAL A 167 2.20 -5.38 16.73
N ILE A 168 3.11 -5.44 15.77
CA ILE A 168 2.90 -4.88 14.44
C ILE A 168 1.78 -5.68 13.77
N ALA A 169 0.84 -5.00 13.13
CA ALA A 169 -0.22 -5.65 12.36
C ALA A 169 0.38 -6.30 11.09
N ALA A 170 -0.15 -7.46 10.67
CA ALA A 170 0.20 -8.01 9.36
C ALA A 170 -0.42 -7.14 8.26
N PRO A 171 0.22 -7.03 7.07
CA PRO A 171 -0.44 -6.50 5.88
C PRO A 171 -1.78 -7.21 5.63
N CYS A 172 -2.80 -6.46 5.22
CA CYS A 172 -4.10 -7.05 4.86
C CYS A 172 -4.05 -7.80 3.54
N ASP A 173 -5.11 -8.55 3.22
CA ASP A 173 -5.22 -9.25 1.94
C ASP A 173 -5.07 -8.28 0.76
N GLY A 174 -4.10 -8.57 -0.11
CA GLY A 174 -3.73 -7.74 -1.27
C GLY A 174 -2.76 -6.60 -0.97
N GLU A 175 -2.53 -6.23 0.30
CA GLU A 175 -1.50 -5.25 0.66
C GLU A 175 -0.12 -5.91 0.70
N LYS A 176 0.84 -5.33 -0.02
CA LYS A 176 2.21 -5.85 0.01
C LYS A 176 3.02 -5.40 1.23
N PHE A 177 2.77 -4.18 1.68
CA PHE A 177 3.58 -3.49 2.68
C PHE A 177 2.73 -3.10 3.89
N ILE A 178 3.39 -2.95 5.03
CA ILE A 178 2.93 -2.15 6.15
C ILE A 178 4.10 -1.32 6.69
N ARG A 179 3.85 -0.08 7.13
CA ARG A 179 4.86 0.75 7.79
C ARG A 179 4.52 0.91 9.26
N TYR A 180 5.50 0.65 10.12
CA TYR A 180 5.39 0.82 11.56
C TYR A 180 6.38 1.89 12.03
N THR A 181 5.85 3.01 12.50
CA THR A 181 6.64 4.22 12.78
C THR A 181 6.73 4.46 14.29
N LEU A 182 7.96 4.48 14.80
CA LEU A 182 8.31 4.84 16.17
C LEU A 182 8.75 6.30 16.19
N SER A 183 8.09 7.15 16.97
CA SER A 183 8.38 8.58 17.01
C SER A 183 8.37 9.14 18.44
N VAL A 184 8.79 10.39 18.60
CA VAL A 184 8.79 11.06 19.90
C VAL A 184 7.36 11.15 20.45
N GLY A 185 7.11 10.53 21.61
CA GLY A 185 5.78 10.45 22.21
C GLY A 185 4.87 9.33 21.66
N ASN A 186 5.35 8.57 20.66
CA ASN A 186 4.69 7.39 20.13
C ASN A 186 5.72 6.27 19.92
N TYR A 187 6.17 5.73 21.05
CA TYR A 187 7.36 4.88 21.14
C TYR A 187 7.08 3.65 22.00
N ALA A 188 7.75 2.55 21.67
CA ALA A 188 7.77 1.34 22.46
C ALA A 188 9.20 0.77 22.50
N PRO A 189 9.73 0.37 23.67
CA PRO A 189 11.10 -0.17 23.77
C PRO A 189 11.25 -1.58 23.21
N LEU A 190 10.14 -2.29 23.04
CA LEU A 190 10.07 -3.62 22.47
C LEU A 190 8.80 -3.71 21.62
N VAL A 191 8.97 -4.15 20.39
CA VAL A 191 7.88 -4.44 19.46
C VAL A 191 8.05 -5.83 18.88
N TYR A 192 6.95 -6.44 18.45
CA TYR A 192 6.94 -7.77 17.88
C TYR A 192 6.41 -7.72 16.45
N LEU A 193 7.11 -8.40 15.54
CA LEU A 193 6.60 -8.70 14.21
C LEU A 193 5.31 -9.55 14.31
N PRO A 194 4.45 -9.49 13.29
CA PRO A 194 3.25 -10.33 13.26
C PRO A 194 3.63 -11.82 13.31
N ALA A 195 2.87 -12.65 14.02
CA ALA A 195 3.17 -14.09 14.06
C ALA A 195 3.02 -14.76 12.68
N GLU A 196 2.08 -14.28 11.87
CA GLU A 196 1.78 -14.79 10.54
C GLU A 196 1.45 -13.61 9.59
N ALA A 197 1.73 -13.78 8.31
CA ALA A 197 1.36 -12.88 7.24
C ALA A 197 1.25 -13.65 5.90
N PRO A 198 0.67 -13.05 4.85
CA PRO A 198 0.77 -13.59 3.50
C PRO A 198 2.22 -13.76 3.04
N ALA A 199 2.47 -14.69 2.11
CA ALA A 199 3.80 -14.95 1.59
C ALA A 199 4.42 -13.67 1.00
N ASN A 200 5.72 -13.47 1.24
CA ASN A 200 6.48 -12.33 0.72
C ASN A 200 5.98 -10.95 1.20
N SER A 201 5.04 -10.88 2.15
CA SER A 201 4.62 -9.63 2.79
C SER A 201 5.79 -8.89 3.42
N VAL A 202 5.77 -7.56 3.38
CA VAL A 202 6.86 -6.71 3.86
C VAL A 202 6.41 -5.83 5.02
N VAL A 203 7.19 -5.86 6.12
CA VAL A 203 7.07 -4.91 7.23
C VAL A 203 8.25 -3.95 7.16
N LEU A 204 7.95 -2.65 7.05
CA LEU A 204 8.90 -1.57 7.19
C LEU A 204 8.80 -0.99 8.60
N ILE A 205 9.89 -0.92 9.33
CA ILE A 205 9.95 -0.30 10.67
C ILE A 205 10.83 0.94 10.58
N VAL A 206 10.25 2.09 10.86
CA VAL A 206 10.94 3.40 10.85
C VAL A 206 11.09 3.89 12.28
N CYS A 207 12.29 4.34 12.66
CA CYS A 207 12.54 4.87 13.98
C CYS A 207 12.98 6.34 13.93
N ASP A 208 12.05 7.24 14.17
CA ASP A 208 12.28 8.67 14.40
C ASP A 208 12.33 9.01 15.90
N ALA A 209 12.19 8.01 16.77
CA ALA A 209 12.31 8.16 18.21
C ALA A 209 13.78 8.37 18.63
N LEU A 210 13.98 9.07 19.76
CA LEU A 210 15.32 9.31 20.32
C LEU A 210 15.98 8.07 20.92
N TYR A 211 15.20 7.04 21.24
CA TYR A 211 15.65 5.83 21.92
C TYR A 211 15.61 4.62 21.00
N THR A 212 16.50 3.66 21.26
CA THR A 212 16.54 2.41 20.51
C THR A 212 15.37 1.51 20.85
N THR A 213 14.86 0.78 19.86
CA THR A 213 13.79 -0.20 20.02
C THR A 213 14.30 -1.59 19.69
N ARG A 214 13.87 -2.58 20.46
CA ARG A 214 14.11 -4.01 20.17
C ARG A 214 12.92 -4.57 19.40
N ILE A 215 13.19 -5.42 18.42
CA ILE A 215 12.19 -6.01 17.54
C ILE A 215 12.30 -7.53 17.64
N GLY A 216 11.29 -8.19 18.20
CA GLY A 216 11.18 -9.65 18.27
C GLY A 216 10.30 -10.23 17.16
N HIS A 217 10.43 -11.53 16.85
CA HIS A 217 9.64 -12.19 15.79
C HIS A 217 8.27 -12.68 16.23
N SER A 218 8.08 -13.01 17.50
CA SER A 218 6.80 -13.45 18.06
C SER A 218 6.75 -13.25 19.57
N GLN A 219 5.55 -13.32 20.14
CA GLN A 219 5.37 -13.30 21.59
C GLN A 219 5.81 -14.66 22.17
N GLY A 220 7.06 -14.74 22.65
CA GLY A 220 7.66 -15.97 23.18
C GLY A 220 9.10 -15.77 23.64
N THR A 221 9.74 -16.87 24.06
CA THR A 221 11.13 -16.91 24.59
C THR A 221 12.22 -16.92 23.50
N ASP A 222 11.88 -16.64 22.24
CA ASP A 222 12.84 -16.71 21.14
C ASP A 222 13.81 -15.50 21.15
N GLU A 223 15.11 -15.78 21.11
CA GLU A 223 16.20 -14.82 21.38
C GLU A 223 16.58 -13.92 20.19
N LEU A 224 15.96 -14.12 19.03
CA LEU A 224 16.28 -13.35 17.81
C LEU A 224 15.64 -11.97 17.87
N GLU A 225 16.34 -11.05 18.51
CA GLU A 225 16.01 -9.63 18.55
C GLU A 225 16.84 -8.84 17.53
N HIS A 226 16.18 -7.88 16.88
CA HIS A 226 16.84 -6.84 16.09
C HIS A 226 16.77 -5.53 16.85
N VAL A 227 17.78 -4.68 16.70
CA VAL A 227 17.80 -3.34 17.31
C VAL A 227 17.69 -2.29 16.21
N ILE A 228 16.80 -1.33 16.40
CA ILE A 228 16.64 -0.15 15.54
C ILE A 228 16.88 1.13 16.35
N SER A 229 17.62 2.07 15.77
CA SER A 229 18.00 3.35 16.36
C SER A 229 17.40 4.52 15.59
N ALA A 230 17.47 5.71 16.17
CA ALA A 230 17.03 6.96 15.55
C ALA A 230 17.55 7.12 14.10
N GLY A 231 16.65 7.52 13.20
CA GLY A 231 16.90 7.73 11.77
C GLY A 231 17.00 6.45 10.94
N GLN A 232 16.89 5.25 11.54
CA GLN A 232 17.03 3.99 10.80
C GLN A 232 15.69 3.46 10.29
N VAL A 233 15.78 2.71 9.19
CA VAL A 233 14.69 1.89 8.67
C VAL A 233 15.15 0.44 8.61
N LEU A 234 14.31 -0.48 9.08
CA LEU A 234 14.50 -1.92 8.90
C LEU A 234 13.35 -2.47 8.05
N ALA A 235 13.67 -3.44 7.20
CA ALA A 235 12.70 -4.13 6.37
C ALA A 235 12.74 -5.64 6.66
N PHE A 236 11.57 -6.25 6.75
CA PHE A 236 11.40 -7.69 7.00
C PHE A 236 10.43 -8.28 5.98
N THR A 237 10.76 -9.45 5.44
CA THR A 237 9.91 -10.18 4.50
C THR A 237 9.46 -11.50 5.11
N TYR A 238 8.17 -11.81 5.05
CA TYR A 238 7.64 -13.06 5.61
C TYR A 238 7.77 -14.25 4.66
N SER A 239 8.27 -15.37 5.19
CA SER A 239 8.29 -16.66 4.49
C SER A 239 7.28 -17.61 5.11
N THR A 240 6.27 -17.99 4.34
CA THR A 240 5.27 -19.00 4.76
C THR A 240 5.87 -20.39 4.88
N ALA A 241 6.93 -20.69 4.13
CA ALA A 241 7.63 -21.98 4.18
C ALA A 241 8.35 -22.20 5.53
N SER A 242 9.03 -21.16 6.04
CA SER A 242 9.70 -21.21 7.35
C SER A 242 8.86 -20.68 8.50
N ARG A 243 7.73 -20.03 8.22
CA ARG A 243 6.90 -19.28 9.19
C ARG A 243 7.71 -18.28 10.00
N GLN A 244 8.60 -17.57 9.31
CA GLN A 244 9.53 -16.63 9.92
C GLN A 244 9.69 -15.39 9.05
N TRP A 245 9.99 -14.28 9.70
CA TRP A 245 10.40 -13.05 9.05
C TRP A 245 11.90 -13.09 8.77
N HIS A 246 12.29 -12.61 7.60
CA HIS A 246 13.70 -12.50 7.22
C HIS A 246 14.05 -11.03 7.07
N LYS A 247 15.02 -10.55 7.86
CA LYS A 247 15.54 -9.20 7.73
C LYS A 247 16.16 -9.04 6.35
N GLN A 248 15.78 -7.99 5.65
CA GLN A 248 16.32 -7.64 4.34
C GLN A 248 17.49 -6.66 4.48
N GLU A 249 18.40 -6.72 3.53
CA GLU A 249 19.41 -5.68 3.37
C GLU A 249 18.76 -4.44 2.76
N VAL A 250 18.93 -3.30 3.43
CA VAL A 250 18.35 -2.03 3.00
C VAL A 250 19.34 -1.22 2.17
N LEU A 251 18.85 -0.53 1.13
CA LEU A 251 19.69 0.32 0.29
C LEU A 251 20.20 1.55 1.08
N PRO A 252 21.52 1.85 1.03
CA PRO A 252 22.08 3.00 1.73
C PRO A 252 21.57 4.32 1.13
N GLY A 253 21.14 5.25 1.99
CA GLY A 253 20.68 6.58 1.59
C GLY A 253 19.16 6.77 1.52
N SER A 254 18.36 5.80 1.96
CA SER A 254 16.93 5.93 2.19
C SER A 254 16.66 6.68 3.52
N HIS A 255 17.12 7.93 3.59
CA HIS A 255 16.76 8.87 4.66
C HIS A 255 15.99 10.02 4.00
N ASN A 256 14.81 10.30 4.57
CA ASN A 256 13.87 11.41 4.28
C ASN A 256 14.39 12.53 3.38
#